data_AF-A0A7S2C396-F1
#
_entry.id   AF-A0A7S2C396-F1
#
_cell.length_a   1.000
_cell.length_b   1.000
_cell.length_c   1.000
_cell.angle_alpha   90.00
_cell.angle_beta   90.00
_cell.angle_gamma   90.00
#
_symmetry.space_group_name_H-M   'P 1'
#
loop_
_entity.id
_entity.type
_entity.pdbx_description
1 polymer ?
#
loop_
_entity_poly.entity_id
_entity_poly.type
_entity_poly.pdbx_seq_one_letter_code
_entity_poly.pdbx_strand_id
1 'polypeptide(L)'
;PMRAMQASSRIARGAVNNVRGLSTKRLWNKPLKTKQTGVDILNDPLWNKGMAMDYAERDRLNLRGLLPPRVRDLESQAARQMANIRSFGDDNIRKNMYLQELHNRNET
;
A
#
# COMPACT_ATOMS: atom_id res chain seq x y z
N PRO A 1 32.82 -53.74 26.37
CA PRO A 1 31.42 -53.60 25.88
C PRO A 1 31.32 -52.42 24.88
N MET A 2 31.52 -52.63 23.57
CA MET A 2 30.49 -53.09 22.59
C MET A 2 29.20 -52.25 22.68
N ARG A 3 28.66 -51.60 21.63
CA ARG A 3 28.84 -51.75 20.18
C ARG A 3 28.19 -50.55 19.47
N ALA A 4 28.83 -50.05 18.42
CA ALA A 4 28.22 -49.18 17.41
C ALA A 4 27.32 -49.98 16.46
N MET A 5 26.21 -49.39 16.01
CA MET A 5 25.44 -49.73 14.80
C MET A 5 24.81 -48.40 14.35
N GLN A 6 25.25 -47.69 13.29
CA GLN A 6 25.25 -48.03 11.86
C GLN A 6 23.96 -48.76 11.44
N ALA A 7 23.20 -48.42 10.39
CA ALA A 7 23.13 -47.33 9.41
C ALA A 7 21.89 -47.64 8.53
N SER A 8 21.62 -46.78 7.54
CA SER A 8 20.76 -46.99 6.35
C SER A 8 19.31 -46.51 6.48
N SER A 9 18.98 -45.32 6.01
CA SER A 9 18.84 -44.87 4.60
C SER A 9 17.47 -45.22 3.99
N ARG A 10 16.69 -44.17 3.68
CA ARG A 10 16.05 -44.03 2.37
C ARG A 10 15.62 -42.57 2.14
N ILE A 11 15.97 -42.15 0.94
CA ILE A 11 15.94 -40.81 0.36
C ILE A 11 14.59 -40.57 -0.31
N ALA A 12 14.02 -39.38 -0.13
CA ALA A 12 13.25 -38.65 -1.15
C ALA A 12 13.24 -37.15 -0.76
N ARG A 13 14.26 -36.38 -1.12
CA ARG A 13 14.33 -35.49 -2.30
C ARG A 13 13.09 -34.61 -2.47
N GLY A 14 13.24 -33.31 -2.14
CA GLY A 14 12.24 -32.30 -2.47
C GLY A 14 12.55 -30.89 -1.98
N ALA A 15 13.68 -30.31 -2.41
CA ALA A 15 13.93 -28.86 -2.48
C ALA A 15 13.66 -28.00 -1.22
N VAL A 16 14.51 -28.13 -0.20
CA VAL A 16 14.75 -27.02 0.74
C VAL A 16 15.66 -26.01 0.05
N ASN A 17 15.12 -25.28 -0.93
CA ASN A 17 15.86 -24.22 -1.62
C ASN A 17 15.98 -22.99 -0.71
N ASN A 18 17.06 -22.98 0.07
CA ASN A 18 18.01 -21.89 0.15
C ASN A 18 17.42 -20.47 0.10
N VAL A 19 16.83 -20.00 1.20
CA VAL A 19 16.70 -18.56 1.47
C VAL A 19 17.94 -18.08 2.26
N ARG A 20 19.14 -18.38 1.74
CA ARG A 20 20.35 -17.65 2.11
C ARG A 20 20.47 -16.45 1.17
N GLY A 21 20.01 -15.28 1.62
CA GLY A 21 20.29 -14.03 0.90
C GLY A 21 19.22 -12.96 0.89
N LEU A 22 18.03 -13.16 1.46
CA LEU A 22 17.08 -12.06 1.64
C LEU A 22 17.48 -11.24 2.87
N SER A 23 18.49 -10.41 2.66
CA SER A 23 18.87 -9.28 3.49
C SER A 23 17.61 -8.64 4.09
N THR A 24 17.37 -8.88 5.38
CA THR A 24 16.39 -8.18 6.22
C THR A 24 16.82 -6.73 6.44
N LYS A 25 17.16 -6.02 5.36
CA LYS A 25 17.23 -4.57 5.33
C LYS A 25 15.79 -4.12 5.49
N ARG A 26 15.41 -3.87 6.73
CA ARG A 26 14.26 -3.05 7.15
C ARG A 26 13.96 -2.03 6.02
N LEU A 27 12.94 -2.30 5.20
CA LEU A 27 12.56 -1.53 4.01
C LEU A 27 11.92 -0.22 4.46
N TRP A 28 12.68 0.63 5.13
CA TRP A 28 12.26 2.01 5.38
C TRP A 28 12.54 2.78 4.10
N ASN A 29 11.58 2.77 3.17
CA ASN A 29 11.58 3.74 2.10
C ASN A 29 11.55 5.12 2.78
N LYS A 30 12.60 5.91 2.52
CA LYS A 30 12.69 7.27 3.09
C LYS A 30 11.44 8.04 2.66
N PRO A 31 10.79 8.78 3.57
CA PRO A 31 9.62 9.56 3.21
C PRO A 31 10.01 10.58 2.13
N LEU A 32 9.17 10.69 1.10
CA LEU A 32 9.33 11.68 0.05
C LEU A 32 9.16 13.08 0.66
N LYS A 33 10.04 14.01 0.28
CA LYS A 33 10.03 15.39 0.78
C LYS A 33 9.43 16.29 -0.30
N THR A 34 8.49 17.13 0.09
CA THR A 34 7.92 18.18 -0.76
C THR A 34 8.06 19.54 -0.09
N LYS A 35 8.03 20.61 -0.90
CA LYS A 35 7.97 22.00 -0.43
C LYS A 35 6.54 22.54 -0.36
N GLN A 36 5.59 21.86 -1.00
CA GLN A 36 4.18 22.25 -1.01
C GLN A 36 3.56 21.99 0.37
N THR A 37 2.52 22.75 0.74
CA THR A 37 1.75 22.55 1.99
C THR A 37 0.30 22.98 1.79
N GLY A 38 -0.58 22.60 2.72
CA GLY A 38 -1.97 23.03 2.73
C GLY A 38 -2.75 22.55 1.50
N VAL A 39 -3.50 23.47 0.90
CA VAL A 39 -4.37 23.20 -0.26
C VAL A 39 -3.57 22.74 -1.48
N ASP A 40 -2.32 23.20 -1.64
CA ASP A 40 -1.48 22.84 -2.79
C ASP A 40 -1.21 21.33 -2.84
N ILE A 41 -1.00 20.68 -1.68
CA ILE A 41 -0.84 19.22 -1.59
C ILE A 41 -2.14 18.48 -1.91
N LEU A 42 -3.29 19.05 -1.56
CA LEU A 42 -4.58 18.41 -1.82
C LEU A 42 -4.98 18.50 -3.29
N ASN A 43 -4.49 19.51 -4.01
CA ASN A 43 -4.72 19.71 -5.43
C ASN A 43 -3.73 18.95 -6.33
N ASP A 44 -2.57 18.55 -5.81
CA ASP A 44 -1.59 17.76 -6.54
C ASP A 44 -1.89 16.25 -6.41
N PRO A 45 -2.31 15.56 -7.49
CA PRO A 45 -2.74 14.16 -7.41
C PRO A 45 -1.63 13.20 -6.97
N LEU A 46 -0.37 13.58 -7.22
CA LEU A 46 0.80 12.79 -6.85
C LEU A 46 1.05 12.78 -5.34
N TRP A 47 0.68 13.87 -4.65
CA TRP A 47 0.85 14.01 -3.20
C TRP A 47 -0.44 13.74 -2.43
N ASN A 48 -1.60 13.86 -3.06
CA ASN A 48 -2.88 13.75 -2.40
C ASN A 48 -3.25 12.30 -2.09
N LYS A 49 -3.14 11.92 -0.81
CA LYS A 49 -3.62 10.64 -0.27
C LYS A 49 -5.03 10.72 0.32
N GLY A 50 -5.71 11.86 0.19
CA GLY A 50 -7.01 12.12 0.81
C GLY A 50 -7.01 11.82 2.32
N MET A 51 -7.95 10.96 2.75
CA MET A 51 -8.08 10.58 4.16
C MET A 51 -6.97 9.64 4.67
N ALA A 52 -6.07 9.16 3.81
CA ALA A 52 -4.94 8.32 4.21
C ALA A 52 -3.72 9.15 4.69
N MET A 53 -3.82 10.47 4.68
CA MET A 53 -2.88 11.34 5.38
C MET A 53 -2.99 11.09 6.88
N ASP A 54 -1.90 10.64 7.50
CA ASP A 54 -1.85 10.43 8.96
C ASP A 54 -1.82 11.75 9.72
N TYR A 55 -2.20 11.77 11.00
CA TYR A 55 -2.25 12.99 11.82
C TYR A 55 -0.91 13.73 11.83
N ALA A 56 0.21 13.00 11.98
CA ALA A 56 1.54 13.61 11.98
C ALA A 56 1.91 14.23 10.62
N GLU A 57 1.41 13.69 9.50
CA GLU A 57 1.57 14.31 8.18
C GLU A 57 0.67 15.53 8.04
N ARG A 58 -0.58 15.46 8.52
CA ARG A 58 -1.52 16.59 8.50
C ARG A 58 -1.00 17.78 9.29
N ASP A 59 -0.34 17.54 10.42
CA ASP A 59 0.29 18.59 11.22
C ASP A 59 1.49 19.21 10.50
N ARG A 60 2.37 18.38 9.94
CA ARG A 60 3.57 18.86 9.22
C ARG A 60 3.26 19.58 7.91
N LEU A 61 2.13 19.23 7.27
CA LEU A 61 1.73 19.74 5.96
C LEU A 61 0.60 20.79 6.05
N ASN A 62 0.24 21.27 7.25
CA ASN A 62 -0.84 22.25 7.47
C ASN A 62 -2.20 21.83 6.86
N LEU A 63 -2.59 20.56 7.04
CA LEU A 63 -3.86 20.00 6.55
C LEU A 63 -4.95 19.94 7.63
N ARG A 64 -4.68 20.42 8.84
CA ARG A 64 -5.68 20.48 9.92
C ARG A 64 -6.82 21.41 9.52
N GLY A 65 -8.06 20.93 9.69
CA GLY A 65 -9.27 21.66 9.27
C GLY A 65 -9.65 21.48 7.79
N LEU A 66 -8.72 21.05 6.92
CA LEU A 66 -8.99 20.81 5.50
C LEU A 66 -9.50 19.39 5.21
N LEU A 67 -9.15 18.42 6.08
CA LEU A 67 -9.57 17.04 5.97
C LEU A 67 -10.49 16.64 7.13
N PRO A 68 -11.50 15.76 6.90
CA PRO A 68 -12.30 15.17 7.97
C PRO A 68 -11.42 14.53 9.04
N PRO A 69 -11.82 14.53 10.33
CA PRO A 69 -10.95 14.09 11.43
C PRO A 69 -10.56 12.62 11.39
N ARG A 70 -11.29 11.77 10.65
CA ARG A 70 -10.97 10.35 10.54
C ARG A 70 -9.83 10.12 9.54
N VAL A 71 -8.85 9.33 9.94
CA VAL A 71 -7.84 8.73 9.06
C VAL A 71 -8.37 7.39 8.56
N ARG A 72 -8.12 7.06 7.30
CA ARG A 72 -8.52 5.79 6.71
C ARG A 72 -7.38 5.20 5.89
N ASP A 73 -7.11 3.93 6.10
CA ASP A 73 -6.07 3.19 5.39
C ASP A 73 -6.32 3.13 3.88
N LEU A 74 -5.24 3.06 3.10
CA LEU A 74 -5.31 2.99 1.63
C LEU A 74 -6.10 1.77 1.14
N GLU A 75 -5.95 0.62 1.80
CA GLU A 75 -6.70 -0.60 1.43
C GLU A 75 -8.21 -0.43 1.61
N SER A 76 -8.63 0.18 2.73
CA SER A 76 -10.03 0.49 2.99
C SER A 76 -10.60 1.50 1.98
N GLN A 77 -9.78 2.44 1.53
CA GLN A 77 -10.17 3.37 0.46
C GLN A 77 -10.34 2.62 -0.86
N ALA A 78 -9.35 1.82 -1.27
CA ALA A 78 -9.39 1.02 -2.49
C ALA A 78 -10.61 0.09 -2.53
N ALA A 79 -10.92 -0.59 -1.43
CA ALA A 79 -12.10 -1.46 -1.31
C ALA A 79 -13.41 -0.68 -1.56
N ARG A 80 -13.53 0.53 -1.01
CA ARG A 80 -14.69 1.40 -1.24
C ARG A 80 -14.78 1.88 -2.68
N GLN A 81 -13.67 2.29 -3.28
CA GLN A 81 -13.65 2.73 -4.67
C GLN A 81 -14.03 1.58 -5.61
N MET A 82 -13.55 0.36 -5.33
CA MET A 82 -13.91 -0.85 -6.07
C MET A 82 -15.42 -1.17 -5.94
N ALA A 83 -16.00 -1.01 -4.75
CA ALA A 83 -17.44 -1.18 -4.57
C ALA A 83 -18.25 -0.19 -5.42
N ASN A 84 -17.81 1.08 -5.49
CA ASN A 84 -18.44 2.08 -6.35
C ASN A 84 -18.34 1.70 -7.84
N ILE A 85 -17.17 1.26 -8.31
CA ILE A 85 -16.97 0.82 -9.69
C ILE A 85 -17.90 -0.35 -10.04
N ARG A 86 -18.03 -1.33 -9.13
CA ARG A 86 -18.93 -2.48 -9.30
C ARG A 86 -20.40 -2.08 -9.33
N SER A 87 -20.79 -0.99 -8.65
CA SER A 87 -22.17 -0.50 -8.65
C SER A 87 -22.62 0.05 -10.02
N PHE A 88 -21.69 0.37 -10.93
CA PHE A 88 -22.02 0.87 -12.27
C PHE A 88 -22.44 -0.23 -13.27
N GLY A 89 -22.50 -1.50 -12.85
CA GLY A 89 -22.97 -2.59 -13.73
C GLY A 89 -22.06 -2.78 -14.94
N ASP A 90 -22.63 -2.86 -16.14
CA ASP A 90 -21.88 -3.05 -17.40
C ASP A 90 -21.56 -1.75 -18.15
N ASP A 91 -21.84 -0.59 -17.55
CA ASP A 91 -21.54 0.72 -18.15
C ASP A 91 -20.03 1.03 -18.07
N ASN A 92 -19.31 0.59 -19.09
CA ASN A 92 -17.86 0.75 -19.18
C ASN A 92 -17.43 2.21 -19.37
N ILE A 93 -18.28 3.05 -19.96
CA ILE A 93 -17.97 4.49 -20.13
C ILE A 93 -17.97 5.16 -18.76
N ARG A 94 -19.00 4.89 -17.95
CA ARG A 94 -19.09 5.43 -16.59
C ARG A 94 -17.96 4.95 -15.68
N LYS A 95 -17.58 3.67 -15.78
CA LYS A 95 -16.40 3.15 -15.05
C LYS A 95 -15.11 3.87 -15.46
N ASN A 96 -14.93 4.11 -16.76
CA ASN A 96 -13.75 4.81 -17.28
C ASN A 96 -13.69 6.25 -16.75
N MET A 97 -14.79 7.01 -16.86
CA MET A 97 -14.88 8.36 -16.33
C MET A 97 -14.58 8.41 -14.83
N TYR A 98 -15.12 7.47 -14.05
CA TYR A 98 -14.86 7.41 -12.61
C TYR A 98 -13.38 7.12 -12.28
N LEU A 99 -12.74 6.22 -13.02
CA LEU A 99 -11.32 5.91 -12.84
C LEU A 99 -10.43 7.09 -13.22
N GLN A 100 -10.74 7.81 -14.29
CA GLN A 100 -10.02 9.04 -14.66
C GLN A 100 -10.16 10.11 -13.56
N GLU A 101 -11.38 10.29 -13.04
CA GLU A 101 -11.63 11.25 -11.97
C GLU A 101 -10.91 10.84 -10.68
N LEU A 102 -10.80 9.54 -10.38
CA LEU A 102 -10.03 9.04 -9.25
C LEU A 102 -8.52 9.34 -9.43
N HIS A 103 -7.97 9.01 -10.60
CA HIS A 103 -6.56 9.27 -10.92
C HIS A 103 -6.20 10.76 -10.84
N ASN A 104 -7.07 11.64 -11.36
CA ASN A 104 -6.88 13.09 -11.31
C ASN A 104 -6.94 13.69 -9.89
N ARG A 105 -7.35 12.93 -8.88
CA ARG A 105 -7.46 13.40 -7.49
C ARG A 105 -6.48 12.70 -6.56
N ASN A 106 -6.12 11.46 -6.85
CA ASN A 106 -5.24 10.63 -6.04
C ASN A 106 -4.59 9.56 -6.92
N GLU A 107 -3.30 9.71 -7.18
CA GLU A 107 -2.49 8.76 -7.96
C GLU A 107 -1.82 7.67 -7.10
N THR A 108 -1.96 7.76 -5.77
CA THR A 108 -1.21 6.97 -4.77
C THR A 108 -1.77 5.57 -4.52
#